data_AF-A0A6A6BG91-F1
#
_entry.id   AF-A0A6A6BG91-F1
#
_cell.length_a   1.000
_cell.length_b   1.000
_cell.length_c   1.000
_cell.angle_alpha   90.00
_cell.angle_beta   90.00
_cell.angle_gamma   90.00
#
_symmetry.space_group_name_H-M   'P 1'
#
loop_
_entity.id
_entity.type
_entity.pdbx_description
1 polymer ?
#
loop_
_entity_poly.entity_id
_entity_poly.type
_entity_poly.pdbx_seq_one_letter_code
_entity_poly.pdbx_strand_id
1 'polypeptide(L)'
;MEPDVPEIDMNIGTPSPPTTVVAAKHFNRMSNPVMNDITSHKHASLFATPVKTKDAEGYYDIIRRPQDLKSIRAAINYGNRAVAAATASSADTPSAASPSQQQPATPTQSSTSTYTTLPISEDLVPPKSIVNGAQLERELMRMFANAVMFNSGGDGVVRDAVEMAKDVEASVANWRAVAVTDEDMGESEGGKKRRL
;
A
#
# COMPACT_ATOMS: atom_id res chain seq x y z
N MET A 1 -22.64 -10.44 -55.46
CA MET A 1 -23.05 -10.96 -54.15
C MET A 1 -21.87 -10.68 -53.23
N GLU A 2 -21.86 -9.49 -52.65
CA GLU A 2 -20.79 -8.98 -51.81
C GLU A 2 -20.97 -9.59 -50.41
N PRO A 3 -19.93 -10.16 -49.77
CA PRO A 3 -20.09 -10.77 -48.46
C PRO A 3 -20.26 -9.68 -47.40
N ASP A 4 -21.36 -9.79 -46.66
CA ASP A 4 -21.68 -8.97 -45.49
C ASP A 4 -20.65 -9.25 -44.38
N VAL A 5 -19.75 -8.29 -44.14
CA VAL A 5 -18.72 -8.39 -43.10
C VAL A 5 -19.36 -7.86 -41.80
N PRO A 6 -19.51 -8.69 -40.76
CA PRO A 6 -20.10 -8.21 -39.51
C PRO A 6 -19.21 -7.12 -38.91
N GLU A 7 -19.79 -5.95 -38.68
CA GLU A 7 -19.18 -4.87 -37.92
C GLU A 7 -18.87 -5.39 -36.50
N ILE A 8 -17.61 -5.66 -36.24
CA ILE A 8 -17.14 -5.94 -34.89
C ILE A 8 -17.26 -4.64 -34.11
N ASP A 9 -18.26 -4.56 -33.23
CA ASP A 9 -18.42 -3.48 -32.27
C ASP A 9 -17.16 -3.41 -31.38
N MET A 10 -16.21 -2.56 -31.76
CA MET A 10 -14.96 -2.29 -31.06
C MET A 10 -15.18 -1.40 -29.82
N ASN A 11 -16.29 -1.57 -29.11
CA ASN A 11 -16.46 -0.99 -27.78
C ASN A 11 -15.66 -1.76 -26.71
N ILE A 12 -14.34 -1.89 -26.94
CA ILE A 12 -13.38 -2.25 -25.90
C ILE A 12 -13.21 -1.00 -25.04
N GLY A 13 -14.17 -0.78 -24.13
CA GLY A 13 -14.08 0.27 -23.14
C GLY A 13 -12.81 0.10 -22.33
N THR A 14 -11.86 1.04 -22.48
CA THR A 14 -10.70 1.09 -21.58
C THR A 14 -11.23 1.25 -20.15
N PRO A 15 -10.86 0.39 -19.19
CA PRO A 15 -11.33 0.52 -17.82
C PRO A 15 -10.94 1.90 -17.29
N SER A 16 -11.91 2.62 -16.72
CA SER A 16 -11.67 3.95 -16.16
C SER A 16 -10.59 3.90 -15.08
N PRO A 17 -9.71 4.92 -14.97
CA PRO A 17 -8.69 4.96 -13.92
C PRO A 17 -9.30 4.76 -12.53
N PRO A 18 -8.59 4.09 -11.60
CA PRO A 18 -9.04 3.97 -10.22
C PRO A 18 -9.24 5.38 -9.63
N THR A 19 -10.40 5.62 -9.02
CA THR A 19 -10.72 6.91 -8.37
C THR A 19 -10.56 6.85 -6.85
N THR A 20 -10.46 5.64 -6.30
CA THR A 20 -10.37 5.39 -4.86
C THR A 20 -9.17 4.53 -4.51
N VAL A 21 -8.66 4.70 -3.29
CA VAL A 21 -7.63 3.88 -2.66
C VAL A 21 -8.19 3.19 -1.43
N VAL A 22 -7.92 1.89 -1.31
CA VAL A 22 -8.22 1.13 -0.10
C VAL A 22 -7.04 1.28 0.86
N ALA A 23 -7.28 1.84 2.04
CA ALA A 23 -6.29 2.07 3.08
C ALA A 23 -6.56 1.17 4.29
N ALA A 24 -5.51 0.63 4.91
CA ALA A 24 -5.64 -0.06 6.18
C ALA A 24 -5.52 0.92 7.36
N LYS A 25 -6.50 0.94 8.26
CA LYS A 25 -6.60 1.92 9.38
C LYS A 25 -5.39 1.88 10.32
N HIS A 26 -4.74 0.73 10.44
CA HIS A 26 -3.56 0.52 11.28
C HIS A 26 -2.36 0.00 10.47
N PHE A 27 -2.24 0.43 9.22
CA PHE A 27 -1.23 -0.07 8.29
C PHE A 27 0.19 -0.03 8.85
N ASN A 28 0.55 1.07 9.53
CA ASN A 28 1.86 1.23 10.15
C ASN A 28 2.20 0.08 11.10
N ARG A 29 1.29 -0.22 12.03
CA ARG A 29 1.44 -1.34 12.98
C ARG A 29 1.52 -2.69 12.25
N MET A 30 0.65 -2.90 11.26
CA MET A 30 0.60 -4.15 10.48
C MET A 30 1.89 -4.38 9.68
N SER A 31 2.52 -3.31 9.17
CA SER A 31 3.73 -3.39 8.35
C SER A 31 5.03 -3.54 9.15
N ASN A 32 5.01 -3.33 10.47
CA ASN A 32 6.23 -3.33 11.28
C ASN A 32 7.00 -4.68 11.26
N PRO A 33 6.35 -5.85 11.37
CA PRO A 33 7.07 -7.13 11.33
C PRO A 33 7.85 -7.31 10.03
N VAL A 34 7.16 -7.15 8.88
CA VAL A 34 7.81 -7.27 7.56
C VAL A 34 8.92 -6.23 7.38
N MET A 35 8.75 -4.99 7.84
CA MET A 35 9.80 -3.97 7.77
C MET A 35 11.02 -4.30 8.65
N ASN A 36 10.81 -4.97 9.78
CA ASN A 36 11.89 -5.40 10.67
C ASN A 36 12.67 -6.57 10.07
N ASP A 37 11.97 -7.55 9.48
CA ASP A 37 12.60 -8.68 8.77
C ASP A 37 13.49 -8.17 7.64
N ILE A 38 12.95 -7.27 6.80
CA ILE A 38 13.68 -6.64 5.70
C ILE A 38 14.91 -5.90 6.19
N THR A 39 14.83 -5.22 7.33
CA THR A 39 15.95 -4.42 7.86
C THR A 39 17.01 -5.28 8.54
N SER A 40 16.62 -6.46 9.02
CA SER A 40 17.54 -7.42 9.64
C SER A 40 18.25 -8.28 8.60
N HIS A 41 17.91 -8.14 7.32
CA HIS A 41 18.54 -8.85 6.22
C HIS A 41 20.02 -8.47 6.07
N LYS A 42 20.88 -9.44 5.74
CA LYS A 42 22.34 -9.27 5.64
C LYS A 42 22.79 -8.16 4.66
N HIS A 43 22.01 -7.89 3.62
CA HIS A 43 22.31 -6.86 2.61
C HIS A 43 21.51 -5.56 2.82
N ALA A 44 20.73 -5.43 3.91
CA ALA A 44 19.83 -4.30 4.12
C ALA A 44 20.53 -2.94 4.23
N SER A 45 21.78 -2.93 4.72
CA SER A 45 22.58 -1.71 4.90
C SER A 45 22.78 -0.95 3.59
N LEU A 46 22.86 -1.65 2.45
CA LEU A 46 22.99 -1.07 1.12
C LEU A 46 21.77 -0.21 0.72
N PHE A 47 20.60 -0.52 1.28
CA PHE A 47 19.32 0.11 0.95
C PHE A 47 18.78 0.99 2.09
N ALA A 48 19.55 1.17 3.16
CA ALA A 48 19.08 1.79 4.40
C ALA A 48 18.78 3.29 4.26
N THR A 49 19.50 3.99 3.39
CA THR A 49 19.43 5.45 3.22
C THR A 49 19.46 5.84 1.74
N PRO A 50 18.99 7.04 1.38
CA PRO A 50 19.09 7.52 0.00
C PRO A 50 20.53 7.45 -0.53
N VAL A 51 20.66 7.01 -1.79
CA VAL A 51 21.95 7.00 -2.50
C VAL A 51 22.47 8.41 -2.62
N LYS A 52 23.72 8.66 -2.23
CA LYS A 52 24.31 10.01 -2.31
C LYS A 52 25.03 10.16 -3.65
N THR A 53 25.00 11.36 -4.22
CA THR A 53 25.68 11.66 -5.51
C THR A 53 27.18 11.31 -5.49
N LYS A 54 27.84 11.43 -4.33
CA LYS A 54 29.26 11.06 -4.17
C LYS A 54 29.52 9.55 -4.22
N ASP A 55 28.51 8.74 -3.86
CA ASP A 55 28.63 7.28 -3.79
C ASP A 55 28.23 6.65 -5.13
N ALA A 56 27.49 7.38 -5.97
CA ALA A 56 27.06 6.98 -7.30
C ALA A 56 26.91 8.21 -8.21
N GLU A 57 27.93 8.49 -9.02
CA GLU A 57 27.91 9.56 -10.00
C GLU A 57 26.88 9.28 -11.10
N GLY A 58 26.11 10.30 -11.52
CA GLY A 58 25.06 10.14 -12.53
C GLY A 58 23.81 9.37 -12.07
N TYR A 59 23.72 8.95 -10.80
CA TYR A 59 22.59 8.16 -10.29
C TYR A 59 21.24 8.80 -10.56
N TYR A 60 21.09 10.09 -10.27
CA TYR A 60 19.83 10.82 -10.42
C TYR A 60 19.48 11.21 -11.86
N ASP A 61 20.42 11.06 -12.80
CA ASP A 61 20.16 11.26 -14.23
C ASP A 61 19.43 10.05 -14.83
N ILE A 62 19.72 8.86 -14.29
CA ILE A 62 19.16 7.57 -14.71
C ILE A 62 17.93 7.22 -13.86
N ILE A 63 18.04 7.32 -12.53
CA ILE A 63 17.00 6.93 -11.59
C ILE A 63 16.07 8.13 -11.28
N ARG A 64 14.90 8.15 -11.93
CA ARG A 64 13.90 9.23 -11.76
C ARG A 64 13.08 9.15 -10.48
N ARG A 65 12.93 7.94 -9.91
CA ARG A 65 12.24 7.74 -8.62
C ARG A 65 13.13 6.96 -7.66
N PRO A 66 14.10 7.63 -7.02
CA PRO A 66 14.92 7.04 -5.96
C PRO A 66 14.04 6.49 -4.85
N GLN A 67 14.47 5.40 -4.21
CA GLN A 67 13.77 4.83 -3.07
C GLN A 67 14.74 4.08 -2.14
N ASP A 68 14.45 4.09 -0.84
CA ASP A 68 15.25 3.49 0.21
C ASP A 68 14.40 3.14 1.45
N LEU A 69 14.92 2.29 2.35
CA LEU A 69 14.19 1.80 3.52
C LEU A 69 13.82 2.89 4.54
N LYS A 70 14.60 3.98 4.63
CA LYS A 70 14.27 5.11 5.53
C LYS A 70 13.10 5.90 4.95
N SER A 71 13.12 6.17 3.65
CA SER A 71 12.05 6.87 2.94
C SER A 71 10.74 6.06 2.92
N ILE A 72 10.80 4.73 2.71
CA ILE A 72 9.63 3.84 2.81
C ILE A 72 9.00 3.93 4.20
N ARG A 73 9.78 3.83 5.28
CA ARG A 73 9.24 4.00 6.64
C ARG A 73 8.61 5.37 6.87
N ALA A 74 9.23 6.43 6.36
CA ALA A 74 8.67 7.78 6.48
C ALA A 74 7.31 7.88 5.78
N ALA A 75 7.19 7.30 4.58
CA ALA A 75 5.94 7.25 3.83
C ALA A 75 4.84 6.43 4.52
N ILE A 76 5.17 5.31 5.17
CA ILE A 76 4.21 4.53 5.99
C ILE A 76 3.69 5.39 7.17
N ASN A 77 4.60 6.08 7.88
CA ASN A 77 4.22 6.94 9.01
C ASN A 77 3.35 8.12 8.55
N TYR A 78 3.69 8.73 7.41
CA TYR A 78 2.89 9.79 6.81
C TYR A 78 1.49 9.28 6.43
N GLY A 79 1.43 8.14 5.74
CA GLY A 79 0.17 7.52 5.31
C GLY A 79 -0.77 7.22 6.47
N ASN A 80 -0.25 6.71 7.59
CA ASN A 80 -1.05 6.48 8.79
C ASN A 80 -1.74 7.75 9.32
N ARG A 81 -1.03 8.89 9.30
CA ARG A 81 -1.58 10.19 9.71
C ARG A 81 -2.58 10.73 8.69
N ALA A 82 -2.28 10.58 7.40
CA ALA A 82 -3.14 11.03 6.31
C ALA A 82 -4.48 10.28 6.29
N VAL A 83 -4.45 8.96 6.48
CA VAL A 83 -5.66 8.12 6.58
C VAL A 83 -6.50 8.54 7.80
N ALA A 84 -5.88 8.73 8.97
CA ALA A 84 -6.59 9.20 10.15
C ALA A 84 -7.29 10.55 9.91
N ALA A 85 -6.59 11.52 9.31
CA ALA A 85 -7.15 12.84 9.00
C ALA A 85 -8.30 12.76 7.97
N ALA A 86 -8.15 11.96 6.91
CA ALA A 86 -9.17 11.79 5.89
C ALA A 86 -10.45 11.11 6.45
N THR A 87 -10.28 10.12 7.34
CA THR A 87 -11.41 9.45 7.99
C THR A 87 -12.13 10.34 9.01
N ALA A 88 -11.41 11.21 9.73
CA ALA A 88 -12.01 12.18 10.64
C ALA A 88 -12.80 13.27 9.89
N SER A 89 -12.28 13.77 8.77
CA SER A 89 -12.92 14.81 7.97
C SER A 89 -14.23 14.33 7.32
N SER A 90 -14.34 13.04 7.04
CA SER A 90 -15.56 12.42 6.49
C SER A 90 -16.69 12.28 7.52
N ALA A 91 -16.42 12.46 8.82
CA ALA A 91 -17.41 12.38 9.88
C ALA A 91 -18.19 13.71 10.10
N ASP A 92 -17.73 14.82 9.50
CA ASP A 92 -18.22 16.18 9.77
C ASP A 92 -19.14 16.75 8.68
N THR A 93 -19.71 15.94 7.80
CA THR A 93 -20.74 16.44 6.85
C THR A 93 -22.09 16.52 7.56
N PRO A 94 -22.65 17.72 7.85
CA PRO A 94 -24.01 17.82 8.33
C PRO A 94 -24.93 17.43 7.18
N SER A 95 -25.66 16.33 7.33
CA SER A 95 -26.77 16.00 6.45
C SER A 95 -27.74 17.18 6.43
N ALA A 96 -27.81 17.87 5.29
CA ALA A 96 -28.74 18.97 5.08
C ALA A 96 -30.17 18.46 5.27
N ALA A 97 -30.83 19.01 6.28
CA ALA A 97 -32.13 18.59 6.76
C ALA A 97 -33.22 18.60 5.67
N SER A 98 -33.89 17.47 5.49
CA SER A 98 -35.33 17.43 5.22
C SER A 98 -36.05 17.15 6.54
N PRO A 99 -37.03 17.97 6.98
CA PRO A 99 -37.69 17.76 8.26
C PRO A 99 -38.88 16.80 8.08
N SER A 100 -38.84 15.61 8.70
CA SER A 100 -39.94 15.10 9.54
C SER A 100 -39.79 13.63 9.95
N GLN A 101 -40.12 13.41 11.23
CA GLN A 101 -40.45 12.16 11.94
C GLN A 101 -39.31 11.42 12.65
N GLN A 102 -39.52 11.32 13.96
CA GLN A 102 -38.65 10.79 15.00
C GLN A 102 -38.49 9.27 14.87
N GLN A 103 -37.25 8.81 14.68
CA GLN A 103 -36.83 7.47 15.04
C GLN A 103 -35.72 7.58 16.11
N PRO A 104 -35.68 6.68 17.12
CA PRO A 104 -34.61 6.67 18.09
C PRO A 104 -33.29 6.39 17.36
N ALA A 105 -32.34 7.32 17.46
CA ALA A 105 -31.00 7.15 16.94
C ALA A 105 -30.34 5.95 17.65
N THR A 106 -30.26 4.82 16.95
CA THR A 106 -29.32 3.76 17.27
C THR A 106 -27.91 4.34 17.12
N PRO A 107 -26.99 4.13 18.08
CA PRO A 107 -25.61 4.58 17.94
C PRO A 107 -25.02 3.86 16.72
N THR A 108 -24.68 4.63 15.69
CA THR A 108 -24.11 4.15 14.44
C THR A 108 -22.86 3.35 14.77
N GLN A 109 -22.89 2.05 14.47
CA GLN A 109 -21.78 1.15 14.72
C GLN A 109 -20.51 1.74 14.11
N SER A 110 -19.53 2.03 14.96
CA SER A 110 -18.14 2.21 14.57
C SER A 110 -17.77 1.06 13.63
N SER A 111 -17.47 1.37 12.36
CA SER A 111 -17.16 0.34 11.37
C SER A 111 -15.96 -0.48 11.85
N THR A 112 -16.22 -1.73 12.22
CA THR A 112 -15.23 -2.73 12.66
C THR A 112 -14.24 -3.09 11.55
N SER A 113 -14.47 -2.62 10.32
CA SER A 113 -13.60 -2.87 9.17
C SER A 113 -12.20 -2.30 9.41
N THR A 114 -11.21 -3.17 9.25
CA THR A 114 -9.77 -2.87 9.28
C THR A 114 -9.32 -1.99 8.12
N TYR A 115 -10.15 -1.90 7.07
CA TYR A 115 -9.90 -1.12 5.87
C TYR A 115 -10.92 0.01 5.70
N THR A 116 -10.54 1.01 4.91
CA THR A 116 -11.41 2.11 4.51
C THR A 116 -11.10 2.52 3.07
N THR A 117 -12.14 2.84 2.31
CA THR A 117 -12.01 3.32 0.93
C THR A 117 -12.05 4.84 0.94
N LEU A 118 -11.00 5.47 0.42
CA LEU A 118 -10.85 6.93 0.37
C LEU A 118 -10.69 7.37 -1.08
N PRO A 119 -11.14 8.59 -1.45
CA PRO A 119 -10.78 9.17 -2.74
C PRO A 119 -9.26 9.27 -2.89
N ILE A 120 -8.75 8.98 -4.09
CA ILE A 120 -7.32 9.14 -4.35
C ILE A 120 -6.93 10.61 -4.18
N SER A 121 -5.83 10.83 -3.44
CA SER A 121 -5.17 12.12 -3.29
C SER A 121 -3.65 11.91 -3.20
N GLU A 122 -2.87 12.95 -3.46
CA GLU A 122 -1.40 12.89 -3.36
C GLU A 122 -0.92 12.48 -1.96
N ASP A 123 -1.72 12.77 -0.93
CA ASP A 123 -1.44 12.40 0.46
C ASP A 123 -1.67 10.93 0.79
N LEU A 124 -2.29 10.17 -0.12
CA LEU A 124 -2.62 8.75 0.05
C LEU A 124 -1.94 7.84 -0.98
N VAL A 125 -1.00 8.37 -1.77
CA VAL A 125 -0.21 7.59 -2.74
C VAL A 125 1.31 7.80 -2.59
N PRO A 126 2.14 6.84 -3.06
CA PRO A 126 3.60 6.99 -3.06
C PRO A 126 4.10 8.06 -4.04
N PRO A 127 5.21 8.77 -3.73
CA PRO A 127 6.17 8.44 -2.67
C PRO A 127 5.83 9.10 -1.32
N LYS A 128 4.82 9.97 -1.28
CA LYS A 128 4.49 10.76 -0.09
C LYS A 128 3.95 9.88 1.03
N SER A 129 3.16 8.87 0.67
CA SER A 129 2.52 7.98 1.63
C SER A 129 2.49 6.53 1.15
N ILE A 130 2.40 5.62 2.11
CA ILE A 130 2.09 4.21 1.89
C ILE A 130 0.99 3.83 2.88
N VAL A 131 -0.19 3.45 2.37
CA VAL A 131 -1.40 3.20 3.16
C VAL A 131 -1.90 1.76 3.08
N ASN A 132 -1.28 0.93 2.23
CA ASN A 132 -1.63 -0.48 2.09
C ASN A 132 -0.44 -1.33 1.62
N GLY A 133 -0.61 -2.65 1.67
CA GLY A 133 0.42 -3.62 1.31
C GLY A 133 0.81 -3.61 -0.16
N ALA A 134 -0.10 -3.23 -1.07
CA ALA A 134 0.21 -3.15 -2.50
C ALA A 134 1.13 -1.97 -2.82
N GLN A 135 0.95 -0.84 -2.13
CA GLN A 135 1.85 0.30 -2.24
C GLN A 135 3.22 -0.01 -1.63
N LEU A 136 3.26 -0.69 -0.47
CA LEU A 136 4.52 -1.09 0.18
C LEU A 136 5.37 -1.99 -0.73
N GLU A 137 4.78 -3.06 -1.25
CA GLU A 137 5.46 -3.98 -2.16
C GLU A 137 6.02 -3.26 -3.40
N ARG A 138 5.23 -2.39 -4.04
CA ARG A 138 5.68 -1.62 -5.20
C ARG A 138 6.90 -0.75 -4.89
N GLU A 139 6.92 -0.11 -3.72
CA GLU A 139 8.03 0.76 -3.34
C GLU A 139 9.27 -0.04 -2.92
N LEU A 140 9.10 -1.21 -2.29
CA LEU A 140 10.20 -2.16 -2.05
C LEU A 140 10.80 -2.67 -3.36
N MET A 141 9.96 -3.11 -4.30
CA MET A 141 10.43 -3.57 -5.61
C MET A 141 11.09 -2.46 -6.42
N ARG A 142 10.59 -1.22 -6.32
CA ARG A 142 11.24 -0.05 -6.94
C ARG A 142 12.67 0.14 -6.44
N MET A 143 12.90 0.01 -5.14
CA MET A 143 14.23 0.15 -4.53
C MET A 143 15.23 -0.85 -5.11
N PHE A 144 14.83 -2.13 -5.26
CA PHE A 144 15.67 -3.15 -5.88
C PHE A 144 15.83 -2.94 -7.39
N ALA A 145 14.75 -2.60 -8.10
CA ALA A 145 14.79 -2.33 -9.54
C ALA A 145 15.73 -1.16 -9.87
N ASN A 146 15.73 -0.10 -9.05
CA ASN A 146 16.66 1.02 -9.20
C ASN A 146 18.11 0.56 -9.06
N ALA A 147 18.40 -0.30 -8.09
CA ALA A 147 19.74 -0.84 -7.90
C ALA A 147 20.18 -1.70 -9.09
N VAL A 148 19.31 -2.57 -9.61
CA VAL A 148 19.61 -3.39 -10.79
C VAL A 148 19.81 -2.53 -12.04
N MET A 149 18.93 -1.55 -12.27
CA MET A 149 18.99 -0.67 -13.45
C MET A 149 20.27 0.19 -13.48
N PHE A 150 20.66 0.76 -12.33
CA PHE A 150 21.85 1.59 -12.24
C PHE A 150 23.15 0.76 -12.31
N ASN A 151 23.18 -0.42 -11.69
CA ASN A 151 24.39 -1.24 -11.58
C ASN A 151 24.50 -2.32 -12.68
N SER A 152 23.89 -2.12 -13.85
CA SER A 152 23.78 -3.13 -14.93
C SER A 152 25.10 -3.67 -15.51
N GLY A 153 26.26 -3.13 -15.08
CA GLY A 153 27.60 -3.65 -15.39
C GLY A 153 28.43 -4.13 -14.18
N GLY A 154 27.86 -4.16 -12.96
CA GLY A 154 28.57 -4.52 -11.73
C GLY A 154 27.88 -5.65 -10.95
N ASP A 155 28.54 -6.80 -10.84
CA ASP A 155 27.92 -8.03 -10.31
C ASP A 155 27.56 -7.97 -8.82
N GLY A 156 28.32 -7.23 -8.00
CA GLY A 156 28.15 -7.27 -6.53
C GLY A 156 26.79 -6.72 -6.07
N VAL A 157 26.50 -5.47 -6.41
CA VAL A 157 25.25 -4.79 -6.00
C VAL A 157 24.02 -5.44 -6.63
N VAL A 158 24.11 -5.85 -7.89
CA VAL A 158 22.99 -6.52 -8.59
C VAL A 158 22.67 -7.85 -7.91
N ARG A 159 23.68 -8.67 -7.60
CA ARG A 159 23.47 -9.95 -6.91
C ARG A 159 22.85 -9.75 -5.54
N ASP A 160 23.37 -8.81 -4.75
CA ASP A 160 22.86 -8.50 -3.42
C ASP A 160 21.40 -7.98 -3.48
N ALA A 161 21.08 -7.15 -4.48
CA ALA A 161 19.72 -6.65 -4.70
C ALA A 161 18.75 -7.75 -5.10
N VAL A 162 19.15 -8.64 -6.01
CA VAL A 162 18.32 -9.77 -6.48
C VAL A 162 18.09 -10.79 -5.36
N GLU A 163 19.11 -11.09 -4.56
CA GLU A 163 18.96 -11.98 -3.40
C GLU A 163 18.00 -11.38 -2.38
N MET A 164 18.22 -10.13 -1.98
CA MET A 164 17.34 -9.47 -1.02
C MET A 164 15.91 -9.34 -1.54
N ALA A 165 15.71 -9.05 -2.83
CA ALA A 165 14.37 -8.93 -3.43
C ALA A 165 13.54 -10.21 -3.26
N LYS A 166 14.15 -11.38 -3.48
CA LYS A 166 13.47 -12.68 -3.34
C LYS A 166 13.01 -12.94 -1.90
N ASP A 167 13.89 -12.65 -0.94
CA ASP A 167 13.57 -12.83 0.48
C ASP A 167 12.48 -11.85 0.92
N VAL A 168 12.53 -10.59 0.46
CA VAL A 168 11.50 -9.58 0.73
C VAL A 168 10.16 -9.98 0.12
N GLU A 169 10.12 -10.47 -1.13
CA GLU A 169 8.89 -10.97 -1.75
C GLU A 169 8.27 -12.10 -0.93
N ALA A 170 9.09 -13.04 -0.44
CA ALA A 170 8.62 -14.11 0.44
C ALA A 170 8.06 -13.57 1.77
N SER A 171 8.75 -12.62 2.41
CA SER A 171 8.27 -11.98 3.64
C SER A 171 6.94 -11.23 3.43
N VAL A 172 6.80 -10.50 2.31
CA VAL A 172 5.56 -9.78 1.97
C VAL A 172 4.42 -10.75 1.66
N ALA A 173 4.69 -11.85 0.95
CA ALA A 173 3.70 -12.88 0.65
C ALA A 173 3.21 -13.57 1.93
N ASN A 174 4.13 -13.95 2.83
CA ASN A 174 3.78 -14.53 4.13
C ASN A 174 2.95 -13.55 4.98
N TRP A 175 3.37 -12.29 5.04
CA TRP A 175 2.64 -11.24 5.76
C TRP A 175 1.21 -11.05 5.21
N ARG A 176 1.02 -11.10 3.88
CA ARG A 176 -0.31 -11.05 3.26
C ARG A 176 -1.17 -12.26 3.61
N ALA A 177 -0.59 -13.46 3.62
CA ALA A 177 -1.32 -14.66 4.00
C ALA A 177 -1.83 -14.58 5.45
N VAL A 178 -1.00 -14.07 6.36
CA VAL A 178 -1.39 -13.84 7.76
C VAL A 178 -2.47 -12.77 7.89
N ALA A 179 -2.36 -11.68 7.13
CA ALA A 179 -3.36 -10.61 7.14
C ALA A 179 -4.74 -11.09 6.68
N VAL A 180 -4.81 -12.02 5.72
CA VAL A 180 -6.07 -12.64 5.27
C VAL A 180 -6.63 -13.62 6.32
N THR A 181 -5.79 -14.36 7.03
CA THR A 181 -6.27 -15.26 8.10
C THR A 181 -6.83 -14.51 9.32
N ASP A 182 -6.29 -13.33 9.64
CA ASP A 182 -6.88 -12.46 10.68
C ASP A 182 -8.26 -11.92 10.27
N GLU A 183 -8.52 -11.78 8.97
CA GLU A 183 -9.85 -11.40 8.45
C GLU A 183 -10.89 -12.51 8.68
N ASP A 184 -10.53 -13.79 8.50
CA ASP A 184 -11.43 -14.94 8.63
C ASP A 184 -11.70 -15.33 10.11
N MET A 185 -10.71 -15.17 11.00
CA MET A 185 -10.92 -15.44 12.44
C MET A 185 -11.77 -14.38 13.16
N GLY A 186 -11.77 -13.13 12.69
CA GLY A 186 -12.55 -12.04 13.28
C GLY A 186 -14.07 -12.20 13.13
N GLU A 187 -14.53 -13.07 12.22
CA GLU A 187 -15.96 -13.32 11.96
C GLU A 187 -16.53 -14.46 12.83
N SER A 188 -15.68 -15.20 13.54
CA SER A 188 -16.06 -16.41 14.31
C SER A 188 -16.25 -16.20 15.83
N GLU A 189 -15.69 -15.15 16.44
CA GLU A 189 -15.76 -14.92 17.91
C GLU A 189 -17.04 -14.19 18.40
N GLY A 190 -18.19 -14.36 17.73
CA GLY A 190 -19.50 -13.83 18.15
C GLY A 190 -20.34 -14.78 19.05
N GLY A 191 -19.77 -15.88 19.54
CA GLY A 191 -20.49 -16.92 20.27
C GLY A 191 -20.64 -16.65 21.78
N LYS A 192 -21.83 -16.21 22.20
CA LYS A 192 -22.26 -15.98 23.60
C LYS A 192 -21.66 -16.95 24.63
N LYS A 193 -20.86 -16.41 25.56
CA LYS A 193 -20.67 -17.04 26.90
C LYS A 193 -21.91 -16.78 27.74
N ARG A 194 -22.83 -17.74 27.77
CA ARG A 194 -23.93 -17.79 28.74
C ARG A 194 -23.32 -18.10 30.11
N ARG A 195 -23.48 -17.17 31.05
CA ARG A 195 -23.19 -17.38 32.47
C ARG A 195 -24.19 -18.41 33.00
N LEU A 196 -23.69 -19.46 33.65
CA LEU A 196 -24.45 -20.26 34.61
C LEU A 196 -24.16 -19.70 36.00
#